data_AF-A0A843FK43-F1
#
_entry.id   AF-A0A843FK43-F1
#
_cell.length_a   1.000
_cell.length_b   1.000
_cell.length_c   1.000
_cell.angle_alpha   90.00
_cell.angle_beta   90.00
_cell.angle_gamma   90.00
#
_symmetry.space_group_name_H-M   'P 1'
#
loop_
_entity.id
_entity.type
_entity.pdbx_description
1 polymer ?
#
loop_
_entity_poly.entity_id
_entity_poly.type
_entity_poly.pdbx_seq_one_letter_code
_entity_poly.pdbx_strand_id
1 'polypeptide(L)'
;LENILDLTVEDILRRRLQTIVFQKGLARTAKEARMFVVHGHIALNGKKLNSPSYVVKRGEEEAVGFYHSSPVAKQIEEYNKAATQAGENQ
;
A
#
# COMPACT_ATOMS: atom_id res chain seq x y z
N LEU A 1 -0.38 0.34 30.72
CA LEU A 1 -0.22 -1.13 30.71
C LEU A 1 -1.49 -1.83 30.23
N GLU A 2 -2.67 -1.25 30.47
CA GLU A 2 -3.99 -1.79 30.11
C GLU A 2 -4.15 -2.08 28.60
N ASN A 3 -3.66 -1.20 27.72
CA ASN A 3 -3.76 -1.35 26.25
C ASN A 3 -3.13 -2.63 25.65
N ILE A 4 -2.29 -3.36 26.39
CA ILE A 4 -1.68 -4.61 25.91
C ILE A 4 -2.71 -5.75 25.95
N LEU A 5 -3.59 -5.74 26.95
CA LEU A 5 -4.64 -6.75 27.12
C LEU A 5 -5.77 -6.59 26.10
N ASP A 6 -5.93 -5.38 25.56
CA ASP A 6 -6.91 -5.07 24.51
C ASP A 6 -6.45 -5.48 23.10
N LEU A 7 -5.21 -5.96 22.93
CA LEU A 7 -4.69 -6.35 21.62
C LEU A 7 -5.40 -7.58 21.09
N THR A 8 -6.01 -7.42 19.92
CA THR A 8 -6.67 -8.49 19.18
C THR A 8 -5.78 -9.00 18.05
N VAL A 9 -6.10 -10.19 17.54
CA VAL A 9 -5.43 -10.73 16.33
C VAL A 9 -5.65 -9.80 15.13
N GLU A 10 -6.77 -9.09 15.08
CA GLU A 10 -7.07 -8.15 14.01
C GLU A 10 -6.10 -6.97 13.98
N ASP A 11 -5.62 -6.51 15.14
CA ASP A 11 -4.60 -5.45 15.21
C ASP A 11 -3.31 -5.88 14.50
N ILE A 12 -2.90 -7.14 14.67
CA ILE A 12 -1.72 -7.70 13.99
C ILE A 12 -1.97 -7.80 12.48
N LEU A 13 -3.16 -8.26 12.07
CA LEU A 13 -3.54 -8.37 10.66
C LEU A 13 -3.63 -7.01 9.95
N ARG A 14 -4.03 -5.96 10.68
CA ARG A 14 -4.06 -4.58 10.19
C ARG A 14 -2.66 -4.03 9.89
N ARG A 15 -1.63 -4.48 10.61
CA ARG A 15 -0.22 -4.07 10.38
C ARG A 15 0.47 -4.78 9.22
N ARG A 16 -0.17 -5.74 8.55
CA ARG A 16 0.41 -6.43 7.40
C ARG A 16 0.54 -5.50 6.20
N LEU A 17 1.60 -5.69 5.41
CA LEU A 17 1.89 -4.89 4.23
C LEU A 17 0.71 -4.86 3.25
N GLN A 18 0.03 -5.98 3.01
CA GLN A 18 -1.17 -5.99 2.15
C GLN A 18 -2.27 -5.04 2.67
N THR A 19 -2.46 -4.98 3.98
CA THR A 19 -3.55 -4.22 4.62
C THR A 19 -3.20 -2.75 4.64
N ILE A 20 -1.94 -2.42 4.91
CA ILE A 20 -1.41 -1.06 4.82
C ILE A 20 -1.49 -0.53 3.39
N VAL A 21 -1.13 -1.32 2.38
CA VAL A 21 -1.22 -0.92 0.96
C VAL A 21 -2.68 -0.62 0.57
N PHE A 22 -3.63 -1.43 1.04
CA PHE A 22 -5.05 -1.19 0.83
C PHE A 22 -5.54 0.06 1.58
N GLN A 23 -5.18 0.23 2.86
CA GLN A 23 -5.57 1.40 3.66
C GLN A 23 -4.99 2.71 3.12
N LYS A 24 -3.79 2.68 2.52
CA LYS A 24 -3.18 3.83 1.85
C LYS A 24 -3.84 4.18 0.51
N GLY A 25 -4.82 3.40 0.03
CA GLY A 25 -5.47 3.64 -1.25
C GLY A 25 -4.59 3.33 -2.47
N LEU A 26 -3.45 2.63 -2.29
CA LEU A 26 -2.60 2.20 -3.39
C LEU A 26 -3.23 1.08 -4.22
N ALA A 27 -4.22 0.39 -3.66
CA ALA A 27 -5.02 -0.63 -4.32
C ALA A 27 -6.48 -0.47 -3.95
N ARG A 28 -7.39 -0.83 -4.87
CA ARG A 28 -8.85 -0.73 -4.67
C ARG A 28 -9.42 -1.88 -3.86
N THR A 29 -8.72 -3.02 -3.84
CA THR A 29 -9.12 -4.21 -3.08
C THR A 29 -7.95 -4.85 -2.36
N ALA A 30 -8.21 -5.58 -1.27
CA ALA A 30 -7.16 -6.32 -0.57
C ALA A 30 -6.49 -7.41 -1.43
N LYS A 31 -7.24 -7.99 -2.38
CA LYS A 31 -6.69 -8.97 -3.35
C LYS A 31 -5.70 -8.32 -4.31
N GLU A 32 -6.05 -7.14 -4.83
CA GLU A 32 -5.17 -6.35 -5.69
C GLU A 32 -3.92 -5.87 -4.94
N ALA A 33 -4.07 -5.41 -3.70
CA ALA A 33 -2.94 -5.05 -2.85
C ALA A 33 -1.95 -6.22 -2.70
N ARG A 34 -2.48 -7.43 -2.46
CA ARG A 34 -1.66 -8.65 -2.39
C ARG A 34 -0.96 -8.93 -3.71
N MET A 35 -1.65 -8.78 -4.84
CA MET A 35 -1.07 -8.96 -6.17
C MET A 35 0.09 -7.99 -6.40
N PHE A 36 -0.08 -6.71 -6.06
CA PHE A 36 0.97 -5.71 -6.19
C PHE A 36 2.19 -6.00 -5.33
N VAL A 37 1.99 -6.47 -4.11
CA VAL A 37 3.09 -6.92 -3.25
C VAL A 37 3.78 -8.13 -3.86
N VAL A 38 3.05 -9.20 -4.19
CA VAL A 38 3.63 -10.46 -4.72
C VAL A 38 4.41 -10.25 -6.02
N HIS A 39 3.92 -9.41 -6.92
CA HIS A 39 4.59 -9.09 -8.18
C HIS A 39 5.72 -8.05 -8.02
N GLY A 40 5.98 -7.55 -6.81
CA GLY A 40 7.10 -6.65 -6.52
C GLY A 40 6.88 -5.21 -7.00
N HIS A 41 5.63 -4.77 -7.09
CA HIS A 41 5.26 -3.40 -7.44
C HIS A 41 5.33 -2.45 -6.25
N ILE A 42 5.34 -2.98 -5.02
CA ILE A 42 5.41 -2.20 -3.78
C ILE A 42 6.85 -2.15 -3.25
N ALA A 43 7.24 -0.99 -2.76
CA ALA A 43 8.51 -0.74 -2.10
C ALA A 43 8.30 -0.14 -0.71
N LEU A 44 9.24 -0.42 0.19
CA LEU A 44 9.35 0.20 1.51
C LEU A 44 10.74 0.82 1.58
N ASN A 45 10.80 2.14 1.69
CA ASN A 45 12.07 2.88 1.73
C ASN A 45 13.02 2.51 0.56
N GLY A 46 12.47 2.41 -0.66
CA GLY A 46 13.22 2.02 -1.86
C GLY A 46 13.52 0.53 -2.02
N LYS A 47 13.28 -0.30 -0.99
CA LYS A 47 13.46 -1.76 -1.07
C LYS A 47 12.18 -2.44 -1.55
N LYS A 48 12.26 -3.27 -2.59
CA LYS A 48 11.13 -4.11 -3.03
C LYS A 48 10.80 -5.15 -1.96
N LEU A 49 9.53 -5.25 -1.59
CA LEU A 49 9.03 -6.30 -0.72
C LEU A 49 7.99 -7.13 -1.48
N ASN A 50 8.20 -8.45 -1.51
CA ASN A 50 7.32 -9.42 -2.16
C ASN A 50 6.46 -10.23 -1.18
N SER A 51 6.60 -9.99 0.12
CA SER A 51 5.86 -10.73 1.17
C SER A 51 4.66 -9.94 1.68
N PRO A 52 3.41 -10.36 1.39
CA PRO A 52 2.20 -9.72 1.93
C PRO A 52 1.99 -9.94 3.43
N SER A 53 2.75 -10.86 4.03
CA SER A 53 2.74 -11.13 5.47
C SER A 53 3.70 -10.24 6.26
N TYR A 54 4.50 -9.40 5.59
CA TYR A 54 5.42 -8.48 6.27
C TYR A 54 4.65 -7.55 7.20
N VAL A 55 5.07 -7.46 8.46
CA VAL A 55 4.47 -6.57 9.46
C VAL A 55 5.21 -5.23 9.39
N VAL A 56 4.49 -4.19 8.96
CA VAL A 56 5.04 -2.85 8.75
C VAL A 56 5.17 -2.14 10.10
N LYS A 57 6.35 -1.62 10.40
CA LYS A 57 6.57 -0.80 11.60
C LYS A 57 5.99 0.59 11.40
N ARG A 58 5.61 1.26 12.50
CA ARG A 58 4.98 2.58 12.45
C ARG A 58 5.84 3.62 11.71
N GLY A 59 7.15 3.64 11.93
CA GLY A 59 8.06 4.57 11.24
C GLY A 59 8.33 4.23 9.76
N GLU A 60 8.00 3.01 9.32
CA GLU A 60 8.20 2.58 7.93
C GLU A 60 6.94 2.78 7.08
N GLU A 61 5.80 3.00 7.73
CA GLU A 61 4.49 3.05 7.09
C GLU A 61 4.38 4.16 6.06
N GLU A 62 4.90 5.35 6.38
CA GLU A 62 4.91 6.51 5.46
C GLU A 62 5.71 6.22 4.19
N ALA A 63 6.81 5.46 4.32
CA ALA A 63 7.71 5.09 3.23
C ALA A 63 7.19 3.94 2.34
N VAL A 64 5.98 3.42 2.59
CA VAL A 64 5.32 2.45 1.71
C VAL A 64 4.73 3.15 0.49
N GLY A 65 5.18 2.74 -0.71
CA GLY A 65 4.70 3.28 -1.98
C GLY A 65 4.99 2.34 -3.14
N PHE A 66 4.71 2.79 -4.36
CA PHE A 66 5.06 2.04 -5.56
C PHE A 66 6.56 2.13 -5.86
N TYR A 67 7.10 1.05 -6.41
CA TYR A 67 8.47 1.05 -6.92
C TYR A 67 8.56 1.84 -8.22
N HIS A 68 9.59 2.66 -8.37
CA HIS A 68 9.79 3.58 -9.50
C HIS A 68 9.77 2.90 -10.89
N SER A 69 10.18 1.63 -10.98
CA SER A 69 10.20 0.88 -12.24
C SER A 69 8.89 0.11 -12.52
N SER A 70 7.87 0.25 -11.67
CA SER A 70 6.64 -0.52 -11.79
C SER A 70 5.76 0.00 -12.93
N PRO A 71 5.32 -0.84 -13.89
CA PRO A 71 4.36 -0.43 -14.92
C PRO A 71 3.03 0.03 -14.32
N VAL A 72 2.59 -0.62 -13.24
CA VAL A 72 1.37 -0.28 -12.50
C VAL A 72 1.43 1.15 -11.95
N ALA A 73 2.60 1.61 -11.51
CA ALA A 73 2.76 2.98 -11.02
C ALA A 73 2.49 4.00 -12.13
N LYS A 74 3.05 3.76 -13.33
CA LYS A 74 2.85 4.62 -14.50
C LYS A 74 1.37 4.70 -14.90
N GLN A 75 0.68 3.56 -14.91
CA GLN A 75 -0.75 3.50 -15.23
C GLN A 75 -1.61 4.26 -14.23
N ILE A 76 -1.30 4.16 -12.94
CA ILE A 76 -2.03 4.89 -11.88
C ILE A 76 -1.75 6.39 -11.99
N GLU A 77 -0.50 6.79 -12.24
CA GLU A 77 -0.14 8.19 -12.48
C GLU A 77 -0.85 8.77 -13.70
N GLU A 78 -0.92 8.03 -14.81
CA GLU A 78 -1.64 8.41 -16.03
C GLU A 78 -3.14 8.58 -15.76
N TYR A 79 -3.76 7.62 -15.06
CA TYR A 79 -5.17 7.70 -14.65
C TYR A 79 -5.43 8.93 -13.77
N ASN A 80 -4.57 9.17 -12.78
CA ASN A 80 -4.71 10.33 -11.89
C ASN A 80 -4.56 11.65 -12.65
N LYS A 81 -3.60 11.75 -13.58
CA LYS A 81 -3.44 12.93 -14.45
C LYS A 81 -4.66 13.18 -15.34
N ALA A 82 -5.22 12.13 -15.93
CA ALA A 82 -6.43 12.23 -16.75
C ALA A 82 -7.64 12.68 -15.93
N ALA A 83 -7.76 12.21 -14.68
CA ALA A 83 -8.82 12.62 -13.77
C ALA A 83 -8.71 14.10 -13.33
N THR A 84 -7.50 14.63 -13.13
CA THR A 84 -7.28 16.05 -12.80
C THR A 84 -7.70 16.97 -13.95
N GLN A 85 -7.39 16.61 -15.20
CA GLN A 85 -7.74 17.41 -16.39
C GLN A 85 -9.25 17.43 -16.70
N ALA A 86 -10.01 16.45 -16.23
CA ALA A 86 -11.47 16.40 -16.40
C ALA A 86 -12.22 17.33 -15.44
N GLY A 87 -11.63 17.70 -14.30
CA GLY A 87 -12.23 18.60 -13.31
C GLY A 87 -12.04 20.10 -13.59
N GLU A 88 -11.09 20.48 -14.46
CA GLU A 88 -10.79 21.88 -14.78
C GLU A 88 -11.67 22.47 -15.90
N ASN A 89 -12.49 21.65 -16.57
CA ASN A 89 -13.36 22.08 -17.68
C ASN A 89 -14.85 22.22 -17.29
N GLN A 90 -15.15 22.46 -16.01
CA GLN A 90 -16.50 22.79 -15.53
C GLN A 90 -16.56 24.20 -14.92
#